data_AF-A0A7W1MXZ8-F1
#
_entry.id   AF-A0A7W1MXZ8-F1
#
_cell.length_a   1.000
_cell.length_b   1.000
_cell.length_c   1.000
_cell.angle_alpha   90.00
_cell.angle_beta   90.00
_cell.angle_gamma   90.00
#
_symmetry.space_group_name_H-M   'P 1'
#
loop_
_entity.id
_entity.type
_entity.pdbx_description
1 polymer ?
#
loop_
_entity_poly.entity_id
_entity_poly.type
_entity_poly.pdbx_seq_one_letter_code
_entity_poly.pdbx_strand_id
1 'polypeptide(L)' 'MADDENTSVVCTIEIPKGSRNKYEWDEELGAIKLDRLLFSS' A
#
# COMPACT_ATOMS: atom_id res chain seq x y z
N MET A 1 -24.36 -20.92 -17.45
CA MET A 1 -23.92 -19.69 -18.12
C MET A 1 -23.18 -18.93 -17.05
N ALA A 2 -21.90 -18.66 -17.28
CA ALA A 2 -20.83 -18.52 -16.28
C ALA A 2 -21.12 -17.55 -15.13
N ASP A 3 -20.71 -17.96 -13.93
CA ASP A 3 -20.63 -17.18 -12.70
C ASP A 3 -19.61 -16.04 -12.87
N ASP A 4 -20.10 -14.81 -13.07
CA ASP A 4 -19.27 -13.61 -12.97
C ASP A 4 -19.21 -13.20 -11.48
N GLU A 5 -18.45 -13.98 -10.71
CA GLU A 5 -18.15 -13.68 -9.31
C GLU A 5 -17.26 -12.43 -9.26
N ASN A 6 -17.83 -11.30 -8.85
CA ASN A 6 -17.13 -10.03 -8.65
C ASN A 6 -15.90 -10.22 -7.75
N THR A 7 -14.73 -10.46 -8.35
CA THR A 7 -13.49 -10.81 -7.66
C THR A 7 -12.78 -9.54 -7.18
N SER A 8 -13.40 -8.85 -6.24
CA SER A 8 -12.84 -7.66 -5.60
C SER A 8 -12.03 -8.05 -4.37
N VAL A 9 -10.85 -7.45 -4.19
CA VAL A 9 -9.99 -7.62 -3.01
C VAL A 9 -9.87 -6.31 -2.24
N VAL A 10 -9.79 -6.39 -0.92
CA VAL A 10 -9.51 -5.25 -0.06
C VAL A 10 -7.99 -5.15 0.13
N CYS A 11 -7.44 -3.97 -0.11
CA CYS A 11 -6.00 -3.71 0.02
C CYS A 11 -5.75 -2.51 0.94
N THR A 12 -4.69 -2.60 1.75
CA THR A 12 -4.14 -1.47 2.48
C THR A 12 -3.12 -0.77 1.60
N ILE A 13 -3.27 0.55 1.43
CA ILE A 13 -2.36 1.32 0.58
C ILE A 13 -1.25 1.92 1.44
N GLU A 14 -0.03 1.41 1.28
CA GLU A 14 1.15 1.93 1.98
C GLU A 14 1.76 3.13 1.26
N ILE A 15 1.76 3.14 -0.08
CA ILE A 15 2.35 4.21 -0.89
C ILE A 15 1.31 4.76 -1.85
N PRO A 16 0.77 5.96 -1.62
CA PRO A 16 -0.14 6.61 -2.54
C PRO A 16 0.51 6.88 -3.90
N LYS A 17 -0.28 6.85 -4.97
CA LYS A 17 0.19 7.18 -6.31
C LYS A 17 0.84 8.58 -6.32
N GLY A 18 2.08 8.64 -6.78
CA GLY A 18 2.86 9.89 -6.85
C GLY A 18 3.59 10.27 -5.55
N SER A 19 3.47 9.48 -4.49
CA SER A 19 4.27 9.67 -3.27
C SER A 19 5.74 9.39 -3.54
N ARG A 20 6.61 10.29 -3.07
CA ARG A 20 8.07 10.08 -3.01
C ARG A 20 8.51 9.44 -1.70
N ASN A 21 7.61 9.39 -0.72
CA ASN A 21 7.84 8.73 0.55
C ASN A 21 7.45 7.26 0.41
N LYS A 22 8.38 6.38 0.75
CA LYS A 22 8.11 4.97 0.93
C LYS A 22 7.66 4.77 2.37
N TYR A 23 6.40 4.43 2.55
CA TYR A 23 5.86 3.97 3.83
C TYR A 23 5.67 2.45 3.82
N GLU A 24 5.67 1.85 5.01
CA GLU A 24 5.44 0.42 5.23
C GLU A 24 4.61 0.22 6.50
N TRP A 25 3.78 -0.83 6.54
CA TRP A 25 3.12 -1.27 7.77
C TRP A 25 4.13 -1.94 8.70
N ASP A 26 4.23 -1.44 9.93
CA ASP A 26 5.04 -2.01 10.99
C ASP A 26 4.13 -2.82 11.93
N GLU A 27 4.27 -4.15 11.94
CA GLU A 27 3.43 -5.06 12.73
C GLU A 27 3.63 -4.91 14.24
N GLU A 28 4.85 -4.55 14.68
CA GLU A 28 5.15 -4.36 16.11
C GLU A 28 4.53 -3.06 16.64
N LEU A 29 4.58 -2.01 15.82
CA LEU A 29 3.99 -0.71 16.16
C LEU A 29 2.48 -0.65 15.87
N GLY A 30 1.96 -1.53 15.01
CA GLY A 30 0.60 -1.49 14.50
C GLY A 30 0.30 -0.19 13.75
N ALA A 31 1.29 0.36 13.04
CA ALA A 31 1.22 1.68 12.43
C ALA A 31 1.98 1.75 11.10
N ILE A 32 1.61 2.72 10.26
CA ILE A 32 2.38 3.04 9.05
C ILE A 32 3.62 3.84 9.43
N LYS A 33 4.78 3.31 9.07
CA LYS A 33 6.09 3.90 9.32
C LYS A 33 6.68 4.43 8.03
N LEU A 34 7.35 5.58 8.10
CA LEU A 34 8.19 6.06 7.01
C LEU A 34 9.47 5.22 6.95
N ASP A 35 9.61 4.40 5.89
CA ASP A 35 10.83 3.64 5.64
C ASP A 35 11.93 4.57 5.12
N ARG A 36 11.66 5.28 4.02
CA ARG A 36 12.62 6.22 3.43
C ARG A 36 11.98 7.23 2.47
N LEU A 37 12.72 8.29 2.19
CA LEU A 37 12.45 9.21 1.08
C LEU A 37 13.15 8.71 -0.19
N LEU A 38 12.43 8.64 -1.31
CA LEU A 38 12.99 8.31 -2.62
C LEU A 38 13.52 9.60 -3.27
N PHE A 39 14.84 9.66 -3.45
CA PHE A 39 15.54 10.84 -3.97
C PHE A 39 15.68 10.88 -5.50
N SER A 40 15.04 9.98 -6.23
CA SER A 40 15.10 9.96 -7.70
C SER A 40 14.05 10.90 -8.31
N SER A 41 14.35 11.42 -9.51
CA SER A 41 13.50 12.29 -10.33
C SER A 41 12.91 11.49 -11.49
#